data_AF-A0A5A9EPR6-F1
#
_entry.id   AF-A0A5A9EPR6-F1
#
_cell.length_a   1.000
_cell.length_b   1.000
_cell.length_c   1.000
_cell.angle_alpha   90.00
_cell.angle_beta   90.00
_cell.angle_gamma   90.00
#
_symmetry.space_group_name_H-M   'P 1'
#
loop_
_entity.id
_entity.type
_entity.pdbx_description
1 polymer ?
#
loop_
_entity_poly.entity_id
_entity_poly.type
_entity_poly.pdbx_seq_one_letter_code
_entity_poly.pdbx_strand_id
1 'polypeptide(L)'
;MNGETAIRQHLTLLASSNAPARRRPALPCAATHLLAYGRSWEPAALPGGIRRGEPKACYQNAFRLATECPGRFLYAEGYALDPDYKIPMPHAWCVTEAGTVLDPTWADAERARYFGVAFDAVTTFRVHEATGSYGVLEHPNWRVAASILLGP
;
A
#
# COMPACT_ATOMS: atom_id res chain seq x y z
N MET A 1 22.18 -1.56 5.60
CA MET A 1 21.00 -2.44 5.51
C MET A 1 20.19 -1.99 4.30
N ASN A 2 19.84 -2.89 3.38
CA ASN A 2 18.95 -2.56 2.26
C ASN A 2 17.54 -2.24 2.82
N GLY A 3 16.90 -1.17 2.36
CA GLY A 3 15.59 -0.73 2.87
C GLY A 3 14.50 -1.79 2.73
N GLU A 4 14.53 -2.57 1.66
CA GLU A 4 13.62 -3.70 1.48
C GLU A 4 13.79 -4.75 2.60
N THR A 5 15.02 -5.04 3.01
CA THR A 5 15.29 -6.01 4.07
C THR A 5 14.66 -5.57 5.40
N ALA A 6 14.77 -4.29 5.75
CA ALA A 6 14.17 -3.75 6.97
C ALA A 6 12.63 -3.84 6.93
N ILE A 7 12.01 -3.53 5.79
CA ILE A 7 10.56 -3.66 5.62
C ILE A 7 10.11 -5.12 5.72
N ARG A 8 10.79 -6.05 5.04
CA ARG A 8 10.46 -7.47 5.11
C ARG A 8 10.60 -8.03 6.52
N GLN A 9 11.66 -7.68 7.24
CA GLN A 9 11.84 -8.07 8.65
C GLN A 9 10.69 -7.56 9.52
N HIS A 10 10.28 -6.30 9.35
CA HIS A 10 9.13 -5.74 10.05
C HIS A 10 7.84 -6.50 9.74
N LEU A 11 7.57 -6.78 8.46
CA LEU A 11 6.40 -7.57 8.04
C LEU A 11 6.40 -8.99 8.61
N THR A 12 7.56 -9.64 8.70
CA THR A 12 7.68 -10.98 9.33
C THR A 12 7.25 -10.93 10.80
N LEU A 13 7.70 -9.92 11.57
CA LEU A 13 7.31 -9.76 12.96
C LEU A 13 5.78 -9.57 13.12
N LEU A 14 5.16 -8.76 12.25
CA LEU A 14 3.72 -8.55 12.23
C LEU A 14 2.94 -9.82 11.86
N ALA A 15 3.44 -10.59 10.89
CA ALA A 15 2.81 -11.85 10.47
C ALA A 15 2.88 -12.91 11.59
N SER A 16 4.00 -13.00 12.30
CA SER A 16 4.16 -13.93 13.43
C SER A 16 3.27 -13.56 14.62
N SER A 17 3.07 -12.27 14.87
CA SER A 17 2.22 -11.78 15.97
C SER A 17 0.73 -12.02 15.72
N ASN A 18 0.32 -12.10 14.44
CA ASN A 18 -1.06 -12.29 14.01
C ASN A 18 -1.39 -13.71 13.54
N ALA A 19 -0.52 -14.69 13.81
CA ALA A 19 -0.75 -16.07 13.41
C ALA A 19 -1.99 -16.63 14.14
N PRO A 20 -3.02 -17.11 13.42
CA PRO A 20 -4.24 -17.62 14.05
C PRO A 20 -3.92 -18.84 14.92
N ALA A 21 -4.49 -18.87 16.13
CA ALA A 21 -4.52 -20.08 16.95
C ALA A 21 -5.26 -21.18 16.15
N ARG A 22 -4.49 -22.17 15.67
CA ARG A 22 -4.92 -23.35 14.91
C ARG A 22 -6.39 -23.72 15.11
N ARG A 23 -7.28 -23.46 14.13
CA ARG A 23 -8.58 -24.18 13.98
C ARG A 23 -9.37 -23.97 12.68
N ARG A 24 -9.02 -23.02 11.79
CA ARG A 24 -9.52 -22.91 10.39
C ARG A 24 -8.43 -22.27 9.52
N PRO A 25 -8.41 -22.42 8.17
CA PRO A 25 -7.58 -21.56 7.34
C PRO A 25 -8.09 -20.13 7.51
N ALA A 26 -7.45 -19.35 8.38
CA ALA A 26 -7.73 -17.93 8.46
C ALA A 26 -7.26 -17.30 7.15
N LEU A 27 -8.01 -16.31 6.65
CA LEU A 27 -7.48 -15.44 5.59
C LEU A 27 -6.10 -14.94 6.06
N PRO A 28 -5.06 -15.00 5.20
CA PRO A 28 -3.73 -14.54 5.58
C PRO A 28 -3.83 -13.11 6.08
N CYS A 29 -3.15 -12.71 7.16
CA CYS A 29 -3.17 -11.30 7.55
C CYS A 29 -2.53 -10.44 6.43
N ALA A 30 -2.82 -9.13 6.39
CA ALA A 30 -2.28 -8.24 5.37
C ALA A 30 -0.75 -8.31 5.25
N ALA A 31 -0.02 -8.48 6.37
CA ALA A 31 1.42 -8.67 6.36
C ALA A 31 1.87 -9.94 5.62
N THR A 32 1.12 -11.05 5.77
CA THR A 32 1.38 -12.29 5.01
C THR A 32 1.14 -12.10 3.52
N HIS A 33 0.09 -11.36 3.14
CA HIS A 33 -0.17 -11.03 1.74
C HIS A 33 0.95 -10.17 1.14
N LEU A 34 1.42 -9.16 1.87
CA LEU A 34 2.57 -8.33 1.47
C LEU A 34 3.87 -9.14 1.35
N LEU A 35 4.13 -10.09 2.25
CA LEU A 35 5.30 -10.96 2.15
C LEU A 35 5.26 -11.88 0.92
N ALA A 36 4.07 -12.33 0.53
CA ALA A 36 3.86 -13.25 -0.58
C ALA A 36 3.86 -12.54 -1.96
N TYR A 37 3.24 -11.37 -2.05
CA TYR A 37 2.96 -10.70 -3.34
C TYR A 37 3.58 -9.31 -3.46
N GLY A 38 4.09 -8.75 -2.37
CA GLY A 38 4.71 -7.43 -2.36
C GLY A 38 6.01 -7.40 -3.15
N ARG A 39 6.28 -6.24 -3.75
CA ARG A 39 7.53 -5.94 -4.45
C ARG A 39 8.04 -4.55 -4.09
N SER A 40 9.33 -4.33 -4.33
CA SER A 40 9.93 -3.01 -4.28
C SER A 40 9.49 -2.17 -5.47
N TRP A 41 9.27 -0.89 -5.24
CA TRP A 41 8.88 0.08 -6.26
C TRP A 41 9.92 1.17 -6.41
N GLU A 42 10.05 1.73 -7.62
CA GLU A 42 11.07 2.74 -7.92
C GLU A 42 10.63 4.10 -7.35
N PRO A 43 11.34 4.65 -6.36
CA PRO A 43 11.00 5.95 -5.79
C PRO A 43 11.27 7.06 -6.80
N ALA A 44 10.42 8.07 -6.85
CA ALA A 44 10.61 9.24 -7.70
C ALA A 44 10.01 10.48 -7.08
N ALA A 45 10.51 11.64 -7.52
CA ALA A 45 9.96 12.92 -7.14
C ALA A 45 8.58 13.04 -7.78
N LEU A 46 7.62 13.61 -7.03
CA LEU A 46 6.27 13.77 -7.56
C LEU A 46 6.31 14.68 -8.82
N PRO A 47 5.85 14.19 -9.98
CA PRO A 47 5.90 14.96 -11.22
C PRO A 47 5.15 16.29 -11.11
N GLY A 48 5.66 17.31 -11.80
CA GLY A 48 4.97 18.59 -11.94
C GLY A 48 3.56 18.39 -12.53
N GLY A 49 2.56 19.00 -11.88
CA GLY A 49 1.14 18.89 -12.27
C GLY A 49 0.31 17.96 -11.39
N ILE A 50 0.92 17.12 -10.55
CA ILE A 50 0.20 16.41 -9.49
C ILE A 50 0.28 17.25 -8.21
N ARG A 51 -0.87 17.62 -7.66
CA ARG A 51 -0.93 18.37 -6.39
C ARG A 51 -0.70 17.40 -5.23
N ARG A 52 0.20 17.79 -4.32
CA ARG A 52 0.32 17.12 -3.03
C ARG A 52 -0.98 17.30 -2.23
N GLY A 53 -1.38 16.24 -1.55
CA GLY A 53 -2.51 16.24 -0.63
C GLY A 53 -2.08 16.52 0.82
N GLU A 54 -3.02 16.30 1.73
CA GLU A 54 -2.82 16.59 3.15
C GLU A 54 -1.79 15.60 3.76
N PRO A 55 -0.80 16.09 4.53
CA PRO A 55 0.10 15.21 5.27
C PRO A 55 -0.65 14.20 6.14
N LYS A 56 -0.11 12.98 6.26
CA LYS A 56 -0.72 11.85 7.00
C LYS A 56 -2.05 11.32 6.44
N ALA A 57 -2.54 11.83 5.32
CA ALA A 57 -3.73 11.32 4.62
C ALA A 57 -3.37 10.45 3.41
N CYS A 58 -2.31 9.62 3.51
CA CYS A 58 -1.73 8.92 2.35
C CYS A 58 -2.72 8.04 1.58
N TYR A 59 -3.55 7.26 2.28
CA TYR A 59 -4.60 6.45 1.66
C TYR A 59 -5.59 7.31 0.86
N GLN A 60 -6.09 8.40 1.45
CA GLN A 60 -7.03 9.29 0.76
C GLN A 60 -6.38 9.99 -0.44
N ASN A 61 -5.15 10.47 -0.29
CA ASN A 61 -4.45 11.17 -1.35
C ASN A 61 -4.17 10.24 -2.54
N ALA A 62 -3.67 9.03 -2.28
CA ALA A 62 -3.42 8.03 -3.30
C ALA A 62 -4.73 7.52 -3.94
N PHE A 63 -5.78 7.32 -3.15
CA PHE A 63 -7.10 6.93 -3.66
C PHE A 63 -7.63 7.96 -4.66
N ARG A 64 -7.62 9.25 -4.28
CA ARG A 64 -8.05 10.34 -5.16
C ARG A 64 -7.22 10.38 -6.44
N LEU A 65 -5.89 10.28 -6.32
CA LEU A 65 -5.02 10.28 -7.50
C LEU A 65 -5.32 9.13 -8.47
N ALA A 66 -5.54 7.91 -7.94
CA ALA A 66 -5.88 6.75 -8.76
C ALA A 66 -7.27 6.84 -9.41
N THR A 67 -8.25 7.45 -8.71
CA THR A 67 -9.65 7.51 -9.16
C THR A 67 -9.99 8.75 -9.98
N GLU A 68 -9.28 9.87 -9.80
CA GLU A 68 -9.41 11.07 -10.64
C GLU A 68 -8.72 10.89 -12.00
N CYS A 69 -7.79 9.93 -12.13
CA CYS A 69 -7.12 9.56 -13.37
C CYS A 69 -7.29 8.05 -13.69
N PRO A 70 -8.53 7.54 -13.90
CA PRO A 70 -8.75 6.10 -14.10
C PRO A 70 -7.93 5.54 -15.25
N GLY A 71 -7.31 4.38 -15.03
CA GLY A 71 -6.51 3.67 -16.04
C GLY A 71 -5.10 4.23 -16.27
N ARG A 72 -4.75 5.37 -15.68
CA ARG A 72 -3.41 5.96 -15.80
C ARG A 72 -2.45 5.48 -14.71
N PHE A 73 -2.96 5.28 -13.50
CA PHE A 73 -2.18 4.89 -12.33
C PHE A 73 -2.86 3.73 -11.61
N LEU A 74 -2.05 2.84 -11.04
CA LEU A 74 -2.54 1.84 -10.10
C LEU A 74 -2.41 2.40 -8.68
N TYR A 75 -3.35 2.02 -7.82
CA TYR A 75 -3.31 2.33 -6.40
C TYR A 75 -2.46 1.27 -5.68
N ALA A 76 -1.54 1.66 -4.81
CA ALA A 76 -0.65 0.72 -4.13
C ALA A 76 -0.64 0.94 -2.63
N GLU A 77 -0.49 -0.16 -1.90
CA GLU A 77 -0.35 -0.17 -0.44
C GLU A 77 0.77 -1.11 0.01
N GLY A 78 1.37 -0.74 1.13
CA GLY A 78 2.35 -1.56 1.79
C GLY A 78 3.07 -0.75 2.85
N TYR A 79 4.39 -0.88 2.89
CA TYR A 79 5.22 -0.17 3.84
C TYR A 79 6.23 0.70 3.09
N ALA A 80 6.37 1.93 3.59
CA ALA A 80 7.39 2.85 3.14
C ALA A 80 8.39 3.13 4.26
N LEU A 81 9.66 3.34 3.89
CA LEU A 81 10.70 3.85 4.77
C LEU A 81 10.92 5.31 4.44
N ASP A 82 10.60 6.17 5.39
CA ASP A 82 11.05 7.55 5.36
C ASP A 82 12.59 7.59 5.47
N PRO A 83 13.28 8.38 4.62
CA PRO A 83 14.74 8.43 4.59
C PRO A 83 15.37 8.92 5.90
N ASP A 84 14.66 9.76 6.66
CA ASP A 84 15.16 10.42 7.86
C ASP A 84 14.86 9.58 9.11
N TYR A 85 13.67 8.97 9.19
CA TYR A 85 13.27 8.17 10.36
C TYR A 85 13.63 6.69 10.28
N LYS A 86 13.84 6.12 9.08
CA LYS A 86 14.24 4.71 8.85
C LYS A 86 13.35 3.67 9.54
N ILE A 87 12.11 4.03 9.87
CA ILE A 87 11.11 3.13 10.45
C ILE A 87 10.10 2.77 9.36
N PRO A 88 9.86 1.47 9.08
CA PRO A 88 8.81 1.06 8.15
C PRO A 88 7.45 1.54 8.66
N MET A 89 6.71 2.26 7.82
CA MET A 89 5.38 2.76 8.12
C MET A 89 4.36 2.23 7.11
N PRO A 90 3.15 1.82 7.54
CA PRO A 90 2.04 1.59 6.63
C PRO A 90 1.82 2.83 5.77
N HIS A 91 1.72 2.65 4.45
CA HIS A 91 1.60 3.76 3.53
C HIS A 91 0.88 3.37 2.25
N ALA A 92 0.35 4.38 1.57
CA ALA A 92 -0.31 4.24 0.28
C ALA A 92 0.22 5.27 -0.72
N TRP A 93 0.32 4.85 -1.97
CA TRP A 93 0.84 5.64 -3.09
C TRP A 93 0.18 5.21 -4.39
N CYS A 94 0.47 5.90 -5.49
CA CYS A 94 0.14 5.43 -6.83
C CYS A 94 1.39 4.94 -7.54
N VAL A 95 1.20 4.09 -8.55
CA VAL A 95 2.31 3.64 -9.42
C VAL A 95 1.92 3.80 -10.88
N THR A 96 2.88 4.25 -11.67
CA THR A 96 2.77 4.28 -13.14
C THR A 96 2.88 2.87 -13.72
N GLU A 97 2.53 2.71 -14.99
CA GLU A 97 2.76 1.46 -15.74
C GLU A 97 4.24 1.04 -15.75
N ALA A 98 5.16 2.00 -15.75
CA ALA A 98 6.60 1.77 -15.69
C ALA A 98 7.10 1.30 -14.30
N GLY A 99 6.23 1.25 -13.29
CA GLY A 99 6.59 0.84 -11.92
C GLY A 99 7.20 1.96 -11.06
N THR A 100 7.14 3.21 -11.53
CA THR A 100 7.56 4.39 -10.76
C THR A 100 6.48 4.83 -9.77
N VAL A 101 6.89 5.15 -8.55
CA VAL A 101 6.03 5.66 -7.46
C VAL A 101 5.61 7.09 -7.71
N LEU A 102 4.35 7.37 -7.39
CA LEU A 102 3.73 8.68 -7.28
C LEU A 102 3.18 8.79 -5.86
N ASP A 103 3.93 9.45 -4.98
CA ASP A 103 3.52 9.69 -3.61
C ASP A 103 2.95 11.11 -3.47
N PRO A 104 1.61 11.29 -3.44
CA PRO A 104 1.01 12.61 -3.30
C PRO A 104 1.12 13.17 -1.87
N THR A 105 1.79 12.49 -0.94
CA THR A 105 1.82 12.87 0.49
C THR A 105 3.19 13.33 0.95
N TRP A 106 4.25 12.61 0.60
CA TRP A 106 5.61 12.97 1.01
C TRP A 106 6.29 13.95 0.05
N ALA A 107 7.04 14.90 0.60
CA ALA A 107 7.74 15.91 -0.20
C ALA A 107 8.97 15.35 -0.91
N ASP A 108 9.71 14.47 -0.23
CA ASP A 108 10.99 13.88 -0.66
C ASP A 108 10.83 12.38 -0.99
N ALA A 109 9.77 12.04 -1.72
CA ALA A 109 9.38 10.65 -2.02
C ALA A 109 10.48 9.87 -2.76
N GLU A 110 11.31 10.53 -3.57
CA GLU A 110 12.46 9.94 -4.28
C GLU A 110 13.53 9.38 -3.33
N ARG A 111 13.60 9.88 -2.10
CA ARG A 111 14.56 9.43 -1.09
C ARG A 111 14.03 8.23 -0.29
N ALA A 112 12.73 7.99 -0.32
CA ALA A 112 12.08 6.90 0.41
C ALA A 112 12.32 5.52 -0.23
N ARG A 113 11.84 4.46 0.44
CA ARG A 113 11.76 3.12 -0.13
C ARG A 113 10.34 2.60 0.03
N TYR A 114 9.82 1.95 -1.00
CA TYR A 114 8.44 1.49 -1.05
C TYR A 114 8.42 -0.01 -1.32
N PHE A 115 7.72 -0.76 -0.48
CA PHE A 115 7.49 -2.19 -0.69
C PHE A 115 6.01 -2.49 -0.47
N GLY A 116 5.34 -3.01 -1.49
CA GLY A 116 3.90 -3.18 -1.46
C GLY A 116 3.32 -3.88 -2.67
N VAL A 117 1.99 -3.94 -2.71
CA VAL A 117 1.19 -4.49 -3.81
C VAL A 117 0.38 -3.37 -4.46
N ALA A 118 0.07 -3.53 -5.74
CA ALA A 118 -0.76 -2.60 -6.48
C ALA A 118 -2.10 -3.23 -6.86
N PHE A 119 -3.12 -2.38 -6.93
CA PHE A 119 -4.51 -2.66 -7.22
C PHE A 119 -4.98 -1.69 -8.31
N ASP A 120 -5.85 -2.16 -9.19
CA ASP A 120 -6.49 -1.28 -10.16
C ASP A 120 -7.52 -0.36 -9.46
N ALA A 121 -7.80 0.79 -10.08
CA ALA A 121 -8.69 1.79 -9.50
C ALA A 121 -10.12 1.27 -9.27
N VAL A 122 -10.61 0.34 -10.10
CA VAL A 122 -11.97 -0.23 -9.96
C VAL A 122 -12.03 -1.08 -8.71
N THR A 123 -11.06 -1.96 -8.51
CA THR A 123 -10.93 -2.79 -7.31
C THR A 123 -10.84 -1.92 -6.05
N THR A 124 -9.97 -0.92 -6.04
CA THR A 124 -9.83 0.01 -4.90
C THR A 124 -11.14 0.74 -4.61
N PHE A 125 -11.83 1.22 -5.65
CA PHE A 125 -13.13 1.87 -5.50
C PHE A 125 -14.19 0.93 -4.89
N ARG A 126 -14.25 -0.34 -5.32
CA ARG A 126 -15.20 -1.32 -4.76
C ARG A 126 -14.93 -1.61 -3.29
N VAL A 127 -13.66 -1.66 -2.87
CA VAL A 127 -13.30 -1.80 -1.45
C VAL A 127 -13.73 -0.56 -0.67
N HIS A 128 -13.52 0.64 -1.24
CA HIS A 128 -13.97 1.89 -0.63
C HIS A 128 -15.48 1.92 -0.43
N GLU A 129 -16.27 1.60 -1.46
CA GLU A 129 -17.73 1.53 -1.38
C GLU A 129 -18.21 0.53 -0.30
N ALA A 130 -17.53 -0.62 -0.17
CA ALA A 130 -17.90 -1.65 0.78
C ALA A 130 -17.50 -1.34 2.24
N THR A 131 -16.48 -0.50 2.46
CA THR A 131 -15.89 -0.30 3.80
C THR A 131 -15.97 1.14 4.31
N GLY A 132 -16.18 2.12 3.42
CA GLY A 132 -16.01 3.55 3.69
C GLY A 132 -14.55 3.99 3.89
N SER A 133 -13.58 3.07 3.82
CA SER A 133 -12.16 3.37 4.01
C SER A 133 -11.45 3.58 2.68
N TYR A 134 -10.41 4.41 2.67
CA TYR A 134 -9.52 4.54 1.52
C TYR A 134 -8.47 3.41 1.47
N GLY A 135 -8.28 2.69 2.58
CA GLY A 135 -7.31 1.61 2.72
C GLY A 135 -7.85 0.23 2.33
N VAL A 136 -7.07 -0.57 1.61
CA VAL A 136 -7.40 -1.92 1.13
C VAL A 136 -6.85 -2.99 2.08
N LEU A 137 -5.59 -2.86 2.49
CA LEU A 137 -4.87 -3.78 3.36
C LEU A 137 -4.94 -3.42 4.83
N GLU A 138 -5.45 -2.22 5.18
CA GLU A 138 -5.67 -1.86 6.57
C GLU A 138 -6.60 -2.88 7.25
N HIS A 139 -6.27 -3.27 8.49
CA HIS A 139 -7.15 -4.10 9.30
C HIS A 139 -8.21 -3.18 9.93
N PRO A 140 -9.53 -3.44 9.79
CA PRO A 140 -10.18 -4.70 9.40
C PRO A 140 -10.57 -4.85 7.92
N ASN A 141 -10.31 -3.86 7.07
CA ASN A 141 -10.74 -3.83 5.67
C ASN A 141 -10.25 -5.05 4.88
N TRP A 142 -9.06 -5.56 5.20
CA TRP A 142 -8.51 -6.74 4.52
C TRP A 142 -9.49 -7.93 4.46
N ARG A 143 -10.36 -8.15 5.46
CA ARG A 143 -11.34 -9.26 5.38
C ARG A 143 -12.38 -9.05 4.28
N VAL A 144 -12.79 -7.80 4.08
CA VAL A 144 -13.71 -7.39 3.01
C VAL A 144 -12.96 -7.35 1.69
N ALA A 145 -11.80 -6.69 1.66
CA ALA A 145 -10.95 -6.58 0.49
C ALA A 145 -10.54 -7.94 -0.05
N ALA A 146 -10.13 -8.89 0.81
CA ALA A 146 -9.80 -10.25 0.40
C ALA A 146 -10.99 -10.95 -0.25
N SER A 147 -12.22 -10.77 0.22
CA SER A 147 -13.39 -11.36 -0.43
C SER A 147 -13.68 -10.77 -1.82
N ILE A 148 -13.34 -9.49 -2.03
CA ILE A 148 -13.49 -8.79 -3.32
C ILE A 148 -12.35 -9.15 -4.27
N LEU A 149 -11.11 -9.16 -3.76
CA LEU A 149 -9.86 -9.41 -4.48
C LEU A 149 -9.69 -10.88 -4.86
N LEU A 150 -10.07 -11.77 -3.96
CA LEU A 150 -9.88 -13.21 -4.14
C LEU A 150 -11.14 -13.88 -4.71
N GLY A 151 -12.32 -13.24 -4.64
CA GLY A 151 -13.58 -13.76 -5.16
C GLY A 151 -14.00 -15.11 -4.55
N PRO A 152 -15.19 -15.65 -4.91
CA PRO A 152 -15.59 -17.00 -4.52
C PRO A 152 -14.69 -18.09 -5.11
#